data_AF-A0A435U080-F1
#
_entry.id   AF-A0A435U080-F1
#
_cell.length_a   1.000
_cell.length_b   1.000
_cell.length_c   1.000
_cell.angle_alpha   90.00
_cell.angle_beta   90.00
_cell.angle_gamma   90.00
#
_symmetry.space_group_name_H-M   'P 1'
#
loop_
_entity.id
_entity.type
_entity.pdbx_description
1 polymer ?
#
loop_
_entity_poly.entity_id
_entity_poly.type
_entity_poly.pdbx_seq_one_letter_code
_entity_poly.pdbx_strand_id
1 'polypeptide(L)'
;MKNAANALLNRVEFPVLLAGLVIAAGLWGFEELMEMARATTPHAFDTEILLAFRQAGRPDSPIGPMWLQGAMRDITSLGSGSVLVLIVTAVIVYLLLIRRPATALFIFVAVAGGQM
;
A
#
# COMPACT_ATOMS: atom_id res chain seq x y z
N MET A 1 15.48 14.60 -36.10
CA MET A 1 15.23 14.27 -34.68
C MET A 1 13.99 13.39 -34.44
N LYS A 2 12.91 13.47 -35.26
CA LYS A 2 11.71 12.60 -35.14
C LYS A 2 11.95 11.09 -35.38
N ASN A 3 13.07 10.70 -36.01
CA ASN A 3 13.30 9.31 -36.42
C ASN A 3 13.72 8.38 -35.27
N ALA A 4 14.42 8.89 -34.25
CA ALA A 4 14.88 8.07 -33.13
C ALA A 4 13.73 7.73 -32.16
N ALA A 5 12.86 8.70 -31.88
CA ALA A 5 11.69 8.51 -31.03
C ALA A 5 10.70 7.50 -31.65
N ASN A 6 10.46 7.60 -32.96
CA ASN A 6 9.57 6.68 -33.68
C ASN A 6 10.17 5.26 -33.79
N ALA A 7 11.50 5.13 -33.91
CA ALA A 7 12.16 3.82 -33.92
C ALA A 7 12.13 3.13 -32.55
N LEU A 8 12.18 3.90 -31.45
CA LEU A 8 11.98 3.40 -30.08
C LEU A 8 10.51 3.02 -29.84
N LEU A 9 9.56 3.86 -30.26
CA LEU A 9 8.11 3.59 -30.16
C LEU A 9 7.67 2.34 -30.95
N ASN A 10 8.31 2.03 -32.07
CA ASN A 10 8.05 0.79 -32.82
C ASN A 10 8.72 -0.46 -32.20
N ARG A 11 9.71 -0.30 -31.32
CA ARG A 11 10.36 -1.41 -30.60
C ARG A 11 9.75 -1.68 -29.23
N VAL A 12 9.10 -0.69 -28.63
CA VAL A 12 8.50 -0.79 -27.31
C VAL A 12 6.99 -0.79 -27.47
N GLU A 13 6.36 -1.93 -27.18
CA GLU A 13 4.90 -2.05 -27.25
C GLU A 13 4.24 -0.99 -26.35
N PHE A 14 3.20 -0.32 -26.84
CA PHE A 14 2.44 0.69 -26.08
C PHE A 14 2.11 0.26 -24.62
N PRO A 15 1.75 -1.02 -24.34
CA PRO A 15 1.55 -1.50 -22.98
C PRO A 15 2.79 -1.35 -22.06
N VAL A 16 3.99 -1.54 -22.59
CA VAL A 16 5.24 -1.42 -21.82
C VAL A 16 5.52 0.04 -21.46
N LEU A 17 5.30 0.97 -22.41
CA LEU A 17 5.43 2.41 -22.15
C LEU A 17 4.38 2.88 -21.13
N LEU A 18 3.15 2.40 -21.26
CA LEU A 18 2.07 2.70 -20.33
C LEU A 18 2.39 2.17 -18.92
N ALA A 19 2.86 0.93 -18.80
CA ALA A 19 3.27 0.34 -17.53
C ALA A 19 4.40 1.15 -16.88
N GLY A 20 5.42 1.53 -17.65
CA GLY A 20 6.51 2.37 -17.17
C GLY A 20 6.03 3.75 -16.68
N LEU A 21 5.12 4.37 -17.42
CA LEU A 21 4.54 5.66 -17.03
C LEU A 21 3.71 5.56 -15.75
N VAL A 22 2.91 4.48 -15.59
CA VAL A 22 2.14 4.23 -14.36
C VAL A 22 3.06 4.04 -13.16
N ILE A 23 4.14 3.28 -13.30
CA ILE A 23 5.12 3.10 -12.22
C ILE A 23 5.79 4.42 -11.86
N ALA A 24 6.26 5.18 -12.85
CA ALA A 24 6.90 6.47 -12.62
C ALA A 24 5.97 7.48 -11.96
N ALA A 25 4.72 7.59 -12.43
CA ALA A 25 3.72 8.47 -11.85
C ALA A 25 3.33 8.03 -10.43
N GLY A 26 3.23 6.72 -10.19
CA GLY A 26 2.94 6.17 -8.86
C GLY A 26 4.06 6.46 -7.85
N LEU A 27 5.32 6.28 -8.25
CA LEU A 27 6.48 6.58 -7.40
C LEU A 27 6.59 8.08 -7.11
N TRP A 28 6.43 8.93 -8.13
CA TRP A 28 6.45 10.37 -7.95
C TRP A 28 5.29 10.86 -7.05
N GLY A 29 4.07 10.35 -7.29
CA GLY A 29 2.92 10.67 -6.44
C GLY A 29 3.13 10.22 -4.99
N PHE A 30 3.75 9.06 -4.78
CA PHE A 30 4.10 8.60 -3.43
C PHE A 30 5.14 9.50 -2.75
N GLU A 31 6.17 9.93 -3.47
CA GLU A 31 7.17 10.88 -2.95
C GLU A 31 6.53 12.20 -2.52
N GLU A 32 5.67 12.76 -3.35
CA GLU A 32 4.93 14.00 -3.06
C GLU A 32 4.06 13.84 -1.81
N LEU A 33 3.32 12.73 -1.71
CA LEU A 33 2.52 12.42 -0.52
C LEU A 33 3.38 12.30 0.74
N MET A 34 4.57 11.70 0.64
CA MET A 34 5.51 11.59 1.75
C MET A 34 6.10 12.94 2.16
N GLU A 35 6.33 13.84 1.22
CA GLU A 35 6.75 15.21 1.52
C GLU A 35 5.63 15.98 2.23
N MET A 36 4.40 15.89 1.72
CA MET A 36 3.23 16.48 2.38
C MET A 36 3.05 15.92 3.79
N ALA A 37 3.12 14.60 3.98
CA ALA A 37 2.93 13.98 5.30
C ALA A 37 3.96 14.44 6.36
N ARG A 38 5.14 14.93 5.94
CA ARG A 38 6.14 15.51 6.85
C ARG A 38 5.97 17.00 7.12
N ALA A 39 5.16 17.69 6.31
CA ALA A 39 4.93 19.11 6.47
C ALA A 39 4.03 19.41 7.69
N THR A 40 4.18 20.60 8.28
CA THR A 40 3.41 21.01 9.47
C THR A 40 1.95 21.34 9.15
N THR A 41 1.65 21.78 7.91
CA THR A 41 0.30 22.19 7.51
C THR A 41 -0.70 21.02 7.39
N PRO A 42 -0.33 19.84 6.87
CA PRO A 42 -1.22 18.66 6.88
C PRO A 42 -1.63 18.17 8.26
N HIS A 43 -0.80 18.41 9.28
CA HIS A 43 -1.07 17.94 10.65
C HIS A 43 -2.39 18.43 11.24
N ALA A 44 -2.81 19.65 10.92
CA ALA A 44 -4.07 20.21 11.42
C ALA A 44 -5.29 19.50 10.80
N PHE A 45 -5.24 19.25 9.51
CA PHE A 45 -6.29 18.55 8.77
C PHE A 45 -6.41 17.08 9.21
N ASP A 46 -5.29 16.37 9.35
CA ASP A 46 -5.28 14.99 9.85
C ASP A 46 -5.88 14.90 11.25
N THR A 47 -5.53 15.86 12.12
CA THR A 47 -6.06 15.95 13.48
C THR A 47 -7.56 16.22 13.48
N GLU A 48 -8.06 17.09 12.61
CA GLU A 48 -9.49 17.38 12.48
C GLU A 48 -10.28 16.13 12.06
N ILE A 49 -9.77 15.38 11.08
CA ILE A 49 -10.35 14.09 10.67
C ILE A 49 -10.35 13.09 11.83
N LEU A 50 -9.22 12.94 12.53
CA LEU A 50 -9.11 12.00 13.65
C LEU A 50 -10.09 12.36 14.78
N LEU A 51 -10.23 13.65 15.11
CA LEU A 51 -11.13 14.13 16.14
C LEU A 51 -12.60 14.09 15.73
N ALA A 52 -12.93 14.13 14.44
CA ALA A 52 -14.30 13.96 13.95
C ALA A 52 -14.92 12.61 14.35
N PHE A 53 -14.07 11.59 14.63
CA PHE A 53 -14.50 10.28 15.14
C PHE A 53 -14.35 10.12 16.66
N ARG A 54 -14.10 11.21 17.40
CA ARG A 54 -13.90 11.23 18.86
C ARG A 54 -14.91 12.11 19.56
N GLN A 55 -15.27 11.76 20.79
CA GLN A 55 -16.10 12.61 21.62
C GLN A 55 -15.36 13.91 21.97
N ALA A 56 -16.04 15.05 21.86
CA ALA A 56 -15.46 16.35 22.20
C ALA A 56 -14.95 16.36 23.65
N GLY A 57 -13.70 16.79 23.84
CA GLY A 57 -13.03 16.80 25.14
C GLY A 57 -12.58 15.43 25.67
N ARG A 58 -12.82 14.32 24.93
CA ARG A 58 -12.36 12.96 25.28
C ARG A 58 -11.73 12.27 24.05
N PRO A 59 -10.48 12.59 23.69
CA PRO A 59 -9.80 12.05 22.51
C PRO A 59 -9.66 10.51 22.49
N ASP A 60 -9.70 9.88 23.66
CA ASP A 60 -9.59 8.42 23.81
C ASP A 60 -10.93 7.71 23.57
N SER A 61 -12.02 8.46 23.44
CA SER A 61 -13.39 7.94 23.36
C SER A 61 -13.91 8.03 21.93
N PRO A 62 -13.94 6.92 21.16
CA PRO A 62 -14.50 6.91 19.81
C PRO A 62 -16.01 7.13 19.82
N ILE A 63 -16.53 7.74 18.75
CA ILE A 63 -17.96 7.85 18.49
C ILE A 63 -18.46 6.53 17.91
N GLY A 64 -19.58 6.01 18.42
CA GLY A 64 -20.29 4.84 17.86
C GLY A 64 -20.76 3.82 18.91
N PRO A 65 -21.41 2.74 18.48
CA PRO A 65 -21.82 1.64 19.35
C PRO A 65 -20.62 0.92 19.98
N MET A 66 -20.80 0.33 21.17
CA MET A 66 -19.71 -0.35 21.90
C MET A 66 -19.05 -1.50 21.13
N TRP A 67 -19.78 -2.17 20.23
CA TRP A 67 -19.23 -3.26 19.41
C TRP A 67 -18.31 -2.77 18.29
N LEU A 68 -18.47 -1.52 17.83
CA LEU A 68 -17.78 -1.01 16.64
C LEU A 68 -16.28 -0.90 16.87
N GLN A 69 -15.86 -0.44 18.06
CA GLN A 69 -14.45 -0.35 18.41
C GLN A 69 -13.78 -1.73 18.42
N GLY A 70 -14.45 -2.75 18.95
CA GLY A 70 -13.96 -4.12 18.93
C GLY A 70 -13.83 -4.66 17.51
N ALA A 71 -14.89 -4.51 16.71
CA ALA A 71 -14.89 -4.95 15.32
C ALA A 71 -13.78 -4.28 14.48
N MET A 72 -13.58 -2.97 14.64
CA MET A 72 -12.50 -2.27 13.93
C MET A 72 -11.11 -2.73 14.40
N ARG A 73 -10.93 -3.02 15.70
CA ARG A 73 -9.68 -3.58 16.22
C ARG A 73 -9.40 -4.96 15.65
N ASP A 74 -10.42 -5.81 15.54
CA ASP A 74 -10.24 -7.17 15.00
C ASP A 74 -9.92 -7.13 13.51
N ILE A 75 -10.57 -6.25 12.75
CA ILE A 75 -10.27 -6.06 11.31
C ILE A 75 -8.86 -5.53 11.12
N THR A 76 -8.43 -4.51 11.88
CA THR A 76 -7.07 -3.96 11.74
C THR A 76 -6.00 -4.93 12.23
N SER A 77 -6.34 -5.87 13.11
CA SER A 77 -5.42 -6.94 13.53
C SER A 77 -4.98 -7.84 12.37
N LEU A 78 -5.78 -7.93 11.29
CA LEU A 78 -5.41 -8.65 10.07
C LEU A 78 -4.20 -8.03 9.37
N GLY A 79 -4.00 -6.71 9.53
CA GLY A 79 -2.82 -6.01 9.05
C GLY A 79 -1.60 -6.13 9.96
N SER A 80 -1.69 -6.83 11.09
CA SER A 80 -0.55 -7.02 11.98
C SER A 80 0.54 -7.86 11.31
N GLY A 81 1.80 -7.58 11.64
CA GLY A 81 2.94 -8.31 11.11
C GLY A 81 2.86 -9.82 11.36
N SER A 82 2.38 -10.24 12.53
CA SER A 82 2.22 -11.66 12.87
C SER A 82 1.18 -12.37 11.99
N VAL A 83 0.02 -11.76 11.77
CA VAL A 83 -1.04 -12.34 10.91
C VAL A 83 -0.59 -12.35 9.45
N LEU A 84 0.01 -11.26 8.97
CA LEU A 84 0.55 -11.17 7.61
C LEU A 84 1.62 -12.23 7.35
N VAL A 85 2.58 -12.42 8.26
CA VAL A 85 3.61 -13.47 8.12
C VAL A 85 2.96 -14.84 8.01
N LEU A 86 1.99 -15.17 8.86
CA LEU A 86 1.30 -16.46 8.82
C LEU A 86 0.59 -16.70 7.48
N ILE A 87 -0.16 -15.70 7.00
CA ILE A 87 -0.88 -15.79 5.72
C ILE A 87 0.11 -15.92 4.56
N VAL A 88 1.15 -15.08 4.53
CA VAL A 88 2.15 -15.06 3.45
C VAL A 88 2.93 -16.38 3.43
N THR A 89 3.32 -16.92 4.58
CA THR A 89 3.94 -18.25 4.67
C THR A 89 3.01 -19.33 4.14
N ALA A 90 1.73 -19.33 4.52
CA ALA A 90 0.75 -20.30 4.03
C ALA A 90 0.60 -20.24 2.50
N VAL A 91 0.54 -19.03 1.93
CA VAL A 91 0.47 -18.81 0.48
C VAL A 91 1.73 -19.29 -0.22
N ILE A 92 2.92 -18.96 0.30
CA ILE A 92 4.20 -19.42 -0.26
C ILE A 92 4.26 -20.94 -0.26
N VAL A 93 3.94 -21.59 0.87
CA VAL A 93 3.92 -23.06 0.99
C VAL A 93 2.94 -23.64 -0.03
N TYR A 94 1.72 -23.11 -0.12
CA TYR A 94 0.73 -23.54 -1.10
C TYR A 94 1.25 -23.45 -2.55
N LEU A 95 1.86 -22.32 -2.92
CA LEU A 95 2.43 -22.12 -4.25
C LEU A 95 3.56 -23.10 -4.57
N LEU A 96 4.40 -23.42 -3.57
CA LEU A 96 5.44 -24.43 -3.72
C LEU A 96 4.84 -25.83 -3.90
N LEU A 97 3.75 -26.17 -3.19
CA LEU A 97 3.04 -27.45 -3.33
C LEU A 97 2.45 -27.63 -4.74
N ILE A 98 1.89 -26.57 -5.33
CA ILE A 98 1.40 -26.59 -6.73
C ILE A 98 2.51 -26.33 -7.76
N ARG A 99 3.78 -26.40 -7.35
CA ARG A 99 4.99 -26.25 -8.18
C ARG A 99 5.05 -24.93 -8.96
N ARG A 100 4.67 -23.83 -8.31
CA ARG A 100 4.80 -22.45 -8.83
C ARG A 100 5.86 -21.63 -8.05
N PRO A 101 7.15 -22.01 -8.10
CA PRO A 101 8.20 -21.37 -7.30
C PRO A 101 8.46 -19.91 -7.70
N ALA A 102 8.34 -19.56 -8.99
CA ALA A 102 8.53 -18.19 -9.45
C ALA A 102 7.47 -17.24 -8.85
N THR A 103 6.21 -17.67 -8.78
CA THR A 103 5.13 -16.90 -8.14
C THR A 103 5.34 -16.80 -6.63
N ALA A 104 5.79 -17.88 -5.99
CA ALA A 104 6.11 -17.88 -4.56
C ALA A 104 7.22 -16.87 -4.24
N LEU A 105 8.30 -16.86 -5.03
CA LEU A 105 9.40 -15.91 -4.91
C LEU A 105 8.93 -14.46 -5.13
N PHE A 106 8.08 -14.24 -6.14
CA PHE A 106 7.51 -12.92 -6.41
C PHE A 106 6.74 -12.38 -5.20
N ILE A 107 5.84 -13.19 -4.62
CA ILE A 107 5.10 -12.78 -3.42
C ILE A 107 6.04 -12.51 -2.24
N PHE A 108 7.03 -13.39 -2.03
CA PHE A 108 8.01 -13.20 -0.95
C PHE A 108 8.75 -11.86 -1.08
N VAL A 109 9.29 -11.56 -2.27
CA VAL A 109 10.02 -10.31 -2.51
C VAL A 109 9.11 -9.09 -2.38
N ALA A 110 7.88 -9.17 -2.90
CA ALA A 110 6.92 -8.07 -2.81
C ALA A 110 6.56 -7.74 -1.35
N VAL A 111 6.30 -8.77 -0.52
CA VAL A 111 5.95 -8.58 0.89
C VAL A 111 7.17 -8.14 1.71
N ALA A 112 8.31 -8.84 1.57
CA ALA A 112 9.52 -8.52 2.33
C ALA A 112 10.06 -7.13 1.99
N GLY A 113 10.03 -6.75 0.71
CA GLY A 113 10.43 -5.41 0.25
C GLY A 113 9.50 -4.30 0.74
N GLY A 114 8.21 -4.58 0.96
CA GLY A 114 7.26 -3.61 1.49
C GLY A 114 7.32 -3.40 3.01
N GLN A 115 8.00 -4.28 3.75
CA GLN A 115 8.21 -4.12 5.20
C GLN A 115 9.47 -3.28 5.55
N MET A 116 10.40 -3.14 4.61
CA MET A 116 11.69 -2.45 4.78
C MET A 116 11.57 -0.95 4.51
#